data_AF-A0A1F2X965-F1
#
_entry.id   AF-A0A1F2X965-F1
#
_cell.length_a   1.000
_cell.length_b   1.000
_cell.length_c   1.000
_cell.angle_alpha   90.00
_cell.angle_beta   90.00
_cell.angle_gamma   90.00
#
_symmetry.space_group_name_H-M   'P 1'
#
loop_
_entity.id
_entity.type
_entity.pdbx_description
1 polymer ?
#
loop_
_entity_poly.entity_id
_entity_poly.type
_entity_poly.pdbx_seq_one_letter_code
_entity_poly.pdbx_strand_id
1 'polypeptide(L)' 'MAEWEYLRDAGQKPLLLLDDVMSELDEKRRRSLVGVLERGGQVIITTTDLRYFSDEELRGATVVELRDR' A
#
# COMPACT_ATOMS: atom_id res chain seq x y z
N MET A 1 -0.82 11.64 -3.59
CA MET A 1 -2.05 10.89 -3.23
C MET A 1 -3.33 11.62 -3.61
N ALA A 2 -3.43 12.97 -3.50
CA ALA A 2 -4.65 13.71 -3.82
C ALA A 2 -5.21 13.45 -5.24
N GLU A 3 -4.35 13.37 -6.26
CA GLU A 3 -4.77 13.04 -7.63
C GLU A 3 -5.31 11.61 -7.76
N TRP A 4 -4.65 10.65 -7.09
CA TRP A 4 -5.11 9.25 -7.05
C TRP A 4 -6.48 9.13 -6.39
N GLU A 5 -6.71 9.85 -5.28
CA GLU A 5 -8.02 9.90 -4.62
C GLU A 5 -9.07 10.53 -5.52
N TYR A 6 -8.74 11.65 -6.19
CA TYR A 6 -9.64 12.31 -7.13
C TYR A 6 -10.06 11.40 -8.30
N LEU A 7 -9.11 10.73 -8.94
CA LEU A 7 -9.39 9.82 -10.07
C LEU A 7 -10.20 8.60 -9.61
N ARG A 8 -9.90 8.06 -8.43
CA ARG A 8 -10.68 6.97 -7.83
C ARG A 8 -12.13 7.40 -7.60
N ASP A 9 -12.35 8.56 -7.00
CA ASP A 9 -13.69 9.07 -6.68
C ASP A 9 -14.49 9.42 -7.95
N ALA A 10 -13.80 9.73 -9.05
CA ALA A 10 -14.38 9.83 -10.38
C ALA A 10 -14.73 8.47 -11.03
N GLY A 11 -14.64 7.36 -10.29
CA GLY A 11 -14.95 6.01 -10.75
C GLY A 11 -13.84 5.35 -11.57
N GLN A 12 -12.65 5.96 -11.63
CA GLN A 12 -11.49 5.35 -12.31
C GLN A 12 -10.75 4.40 -11.37
N LYS A 13 -9.83 3.61 -11.95
CA LYS A 13 -8.96 2.69 -11.20
C LYS A 13 -7.49 3.08 -11.38
N PRO A 14 -7.05 4.23 -10.82
CA PRO A 14 -5.67 4.67 -10.97
C PRO A 14 -4.71 3.72 -10.26
N LEU A 15 -3.54 3.49 -10.88
CA LEU A 15 -2.44 2.72 -10.30
C LEU A 15 -1.60 3.62 -9.39
N LEU A 16 -1.39 3.17 -8.15
CA LEU A 16 -0.44 3.76 -7.21
C LEU A 16 0.71 2.77 -6.97
N LEU A 17 1.92 3.21 -7.22
CA LEU A 17 3.15 2.47 -6.95
C LEU A 17 3.88 3.15 -5.79
N LEU A 18 4.17 2.40 -4.73
CA LEU A 18 4.90 2.89 -3.57
C LEU A 18 6.16 2.04 -3.40
N ASP A 19 7.33 2.67 -3.51
CA ASP A 19 8.61 1.98 -3.41
C ASP A 19 9.21 2.15 -2.01
N ASP A 20 9.28 1.05 -1.25
CA ASP A 20 9.81 0.93 0.12
C ASP A 20 9.38 2.03 1.12
N VAL A 21 8.28 2.74 0.85
CA VAL A 21 7.84 3.89 1.67
C VAL A 21 7.56 3.53 3.12
N MET A 22 7.35 2.25 3.43
CA MET A 22 7.07 1.78 4.78
C MET A 22 8.28 1.93 5.71
N SER A 23 9.51 1.81 5.20
CA SER A 23 10.73 1.93 6.02
C SER A 23 10.92 3.36 6.56
N GLU A 24 10.44 4.37 5.83
CA GLU A 24 10.54 5.81 6.15
C GLU A 24 9.46 6.33 7.12
N LEU A 25 8.43 5.52 7.41
CA LEU A 25 7.29 5.92 8.21
C LEU A 25 7.35 5.35 9.63
N ASP A 26 6.96 6.18 10.60
CA ASP A 26 6.62 5.68 11.94
C ASP A 26 5.35 4.81 11.90
N GLU A 27 5.15 4.02 12.95
CA GLU A 27 4.02 3.07 13.05
C GLU A 27 2.65 3.73 12.82
N LYS A 28 2.43 4.91 13.39
CA LYS A 28 1.16 5.64 13.24
C LYS A 28 0.92 6.06 11.79
N ARG A 29 1.97 6.51 11.10
CA ARG A 29 1.90 6.88 9.69
C ARG A 29 1.71 5.66 8.78
N ARG A 30 2.35 4.51 9.08
CA ARG A 30 2.11 3.25 8.36
C ARG A 30 0.63 2.85 8.40
N ARG A 31 0.05 2.80 9.60
CA ARG A 31 -1.38 2.50 9.79
C ARG A 31 -2.29 3.49 9.07
N SER A 32 -1.95 4.78 9.12
CA SER A 32 -2.70 5.82 8.41
C SER A 32 -2.64 5.64 6.88
N LEU A 33 -1.47 5.29 6.35
CA LEU A 33 -1.27 5.00 4.93
C LEU A 33 -2.10 3.77 4.53
N VAL A 34 -1.97 2.64 5.24
CA VAL A 34 -2.73 1.43 4.91
C VAL A 34 -4.24 1.69 4.94
N GLY A 35 -4.75 2.39 5.96
CA GLY A 35 -6.17 2.76 6.02
C GLY A 35 -6.64 3.70 4.89
N VAL A 36 -5.73 4.43 4.23
CA VAL A 36 -6.05 5.16 2.98
C VAL A 36 -6.15 4.20 1.79
N LEU A 37 -5.23 3.24 1.69
CA LEU A 37 -5.13 2.30 0.59
C LEU A 37 -6.28 1.29 0.58
N GLU A 38 -6.78 0.91 1.75
CA GLU A 38 -7.95 0.03 1.92
C GLU A 38 -9.25 0.65 1.38
N ARG A 39 -9.31 1.98 1.19
CA ARG A 39 -10.47 2.66 0.59
C ARG A 39 -10.68 2.34 -0.90
N GLY A 40 -9.79 1.56 -1.51
CA GLY A 40 -9.92 1.03 -2.86
C GLY A 40 -9.08 1.79 -3.90
N GLY A 41 -9.05 1.25 -5.12
CA GLY A 41 -8.11 1.64 -6.19
C GLY A 41 -7.14 0.50 -6.52
N GLN A 42 -6.16 0.74 -7.40
CA GLN A 42 -5.11 -0.24 -7.70
C GLN A 42 -3.80 0.21 -7.05
N VAL A 43 -3.23 -0.60 -6.17
CA VAL A 43 -2.04 -0.26 -5.39
C VAL A 43 -1.03 -1.39 -5.44
N ILE A 44 0.24 -1.06 -5.65
CA ILE A 44 1.38 -1.96 -5.46
C ILE A 44 2.35 -1.27 -4.51
N ILE A 45 2.75 -2.00 -3.48
CA ILE A 45 3.77 -1.56 -2.53
C ILE A 45 4.92 -2.55 -2.60
N THR A 46 6.14 -2.06 -2.77
CA THR A 46 7.34 -2.86 -2.53
C THR A 46 7.78 -2.62 -1.09
N THR A 47 8.29 -3.67 -0.46
CA THR A 47 8.93 -3.54 0.84
C THR A 47 9.99 -4.60 0.99
N THR A 48 11.01 -4.28 1.77
CA THR A 48 12.03 -5.24 2.20
C THR A 48 11.65 -5.98 3.49
N ASP A 49 10.58 -5.56 4.20
CA ASP A 49 10.21 -6.13 5.49
C ASP A 49 8.68 -6.14 5.72
N LEU A 50 8.09 -7.33 5.77
CA LEU A 50 6.66 -7.50 6.00
C LEU A 50 6.21 -7.12 7.41
N ARG A 51 7.12 -6.98 8.38
CA ARG A 51 6.79 -6.59 9.77
C ARG A 51 6.23 -5.17 9.88
N TYR A 52 6.30 -4.39 8.81
CA TYR A 52 5.64 -3.08 8.73
C TYR A 52 4.11 -3.18 8.61
N PHE A 53 3.60 -4.36 8.31
CA PHE A 53 2.18 -4.66 8.17
C PHE A 53 1.74 -5.64 9.27
N SER A 54 0.53 -5.45 9.74
CA SER A 54 -0.18 -6.40 10.59
C SER A 54 -0.68 -7.59 9.78
N ASP A 55 -0.92 -8.72 10.46
CA ASP A 55 -1.47 -9.92 9.83
C ASP A 55 -2.83 -9.67 9.16
N GLU A 56 -3.63 -8.73 9.67
CA GLU A 56 -4.91 -8.36 9.08
C GLU A 56 -4.74 -7.65 7.74
N GLU A 57 -3.83 -6.68 7.67
CA GLU A 57 -3.51 -5.95 6.45
C GLU A 57 -2.91 -6.89 5.40
N LEU A 58 -2.05 -7.83 5.81
CA LEU A 58 -1.49 -8.85 4.92
C LEU A 58 -2.54 -9.82 4.39
N ARG A 59 -3.55 -10.18 5.18
CA ARG A 59 -4.69 -11.02 4.71
C ARG A 59 -5.53 -10.31 3.64
N GLY A 60 -5.61 -8.98 3.68
CA GLY A 60 -6.29 -8.16 2.68
C GLY A 60 -5.49 -7.93 1.40
N ALA A 61 -4.22 -8.32 1.37
CA ALA A 61 -3.31 -8.08 0.27
C ALA A 61 -2.93 -9.37 -0.46
N THR A 62 -2.50 -9.23 -1.72
CA THR A 62 -1.75 -10.30 -2.40
C THR A 62 -0.27 -10.07 -2.15
N VAL A 63 0.37 -10.97 -1.39
CA VAL A 63 1.80 -10.89 -1.08
C VAL A 63 2.57 -11.71 -2.10
N VAL A 64 3.55 -11.09 -2.75
CA VAL A 64 4.46 -11.74 -3.69
C VAL A 64 5.88 -11.63 -3.17
N GLU A 65 6.47 -12.75 -2.77
CA GLU A 65 7.88 -12.82 -2.40
C GLU A 65 8.75 -12.88 -3.67
N LEU A 66 9.60 -11.88 -3.85
CA LEU A 66 10.63 -11.91 -4.88
C LEU A 66 11.85 -12.64 -4.34
N ARG A 67 12.34 -13.63 -5.09
CA ARG A 67 13.59 -14.33 -4.81
C ARG A 67 14.53 -14.07 -5.97
N ASP A 68 15.77 -13.71 -5.67
CA ASP A 68 16.82 -13.70 -6.68
C ASP A 68 16.97 -15.11 -7.26
N ARG A 69 17.02 -15.18 -8.59
CA ARG A 69 17.12 -16.44 -9.33
C ARG A 69 18.50 -17.07 -9.20
#